data_AF-A0A5C7LLJ0-F1
#
_entry.id   AF-A0A5C7LLJ0-F1
#
_cell.length_a   1.000
_cell.length_b   1.000
_cell.length_c   1.000
_cell.angle_alpha   90.00
_cell.angle_beta   90.00
_cell.angle_gamma   90.00
#
_symmetry.space_group_name_H-M   'P 1'
#
loop_
_entity.id
_entity.type
_entity.pdbx_description
1 polymer ?
#
loop_
_entity_poly.entity_id
_entity_poly.type
_entity_poly.pdbx_seq_one_letter_code
_entity_poly.pdbx_strand_id
1 'polypeptide(L)'
;MAKRWADETPNMKKLPEKVKRAEVDKIEGGLADHLKSSDFPKKKLKAGQKVEREHSKDPAIAKEIAKDHLAEDSDYYEKLKKMEKSAFSKMAATLKKKMTRKYC
;
A
#
# COMPACT_ATOMS: atom_id res chain seq x y z
N MET A 1 -47.73 -34.91 29.48
CA MET A 1 -47.11 -35.01 28.14
C MET A 1 -46.59 -33.64 27.75
N ALA A 2 -45.26 -33.45 27.74
CA ALA A 2 -44.61 -32.18 27.46
C ALA A 2 -44.18 -32.08 25.99
N LYS A 3 -44.51 -30.99 25.30
CA LYS A 3 -43.78 -30.56 24.10
C LYS A 3 -43.43 -29.07 24.24
N ARG A 4 -42.17 -28.89 24.60
CA ARG A 4 -41.39 -27.66 24.74
C ARG A 4 -40.98 -27.21 23.32
N TRP A 5 -41.56 -26.12 22.82
CA TRP A 5 -41.10 -25.42 21.62
C TRP A 5 -40.45 -24.09 22.01
N ALA A 6 -39.44 -24.18 22.88
CA ALA A 6 -38.58 -23.05 23.19
C ALA A 6 -37.44 -23.04 22.15
N ASP A 7 -37.24 -21.87 21.54
CA ASP A 7 -35.98 -21.32 21.04
C ASP A 7 -34.79 -22.28 20.93
N GLU A 8 -34.62 -22.86 19.74
CA GLU A 8 -33.31 -23.35 19.31
C GLU A 8 -32.99 -22.76 17.95
N THR A 9 -32.71 -21.45 17.93
CA THR A 9 -31.86 -20.91 16.87
C THR A 9 -30.48 -21.56 17.03
N PRO A 10 -29.95 -22.27 16.02
CA PRO A 10 -28.60 -22.82 16.12
C PRO A 10 -27.63 -21.64 16.24
N ASN A 11 -27.09 -21.50 17.45
CA ASN A 11 -25.95 -20.65 17.80
C ASN A 11 -24.88 -20.74 16.70
N MET A 12 -24.87 -19.76 15.80
CA MET A 12 -23.82 -19.56 14.80
C MET A 12 -22.54 -19.17 15.55
N LYS A 13 -21.87 -20.19 16.09
CA LYS A 13 -20.56 -20.11 16.74
C LYS A 13 -19.61 -19.38 15.81
N LYS A 14 -19.37 -18.12 16.16
CA LYS A 14 -18.21 -17.26 15.90
C LYS A 14 -17.15 -17.91 15.01
N LEU A 15 -17.19 -17.60 13.72
CA LEU A 15 -16.12 -17.94 12.78
C LEU A 15 -14.80 -17.35 13.29
N PRO A 16 -13.70 -18.11 13.33
CA PRO A 16 -12.42 -17.58 13.78
C PRO A 16 -11.95 -16.45 12.84
N GLU A 17 -11.70 -15.30 13.45
CA GLU A 17 -11.51 -13.97 12.86
C GLU A 17 -10.21 -13.79 12.03
N LYS A 18 -9.60 -14.86 11.55
CA LYS A 18 -8.31 -14.78 10.82
C LYS A 18 -8.29 -15.76 9.66
N VAL A 19 -9.21 -15.57 8.71
CA VAL A 19 -9.01 -16.12 7.37
C VAL A 19 -7.86 -15.33 6.77
N LYS A 20 -6.64 -15.89 6.84
CA LYS A 20 -5.49 -15.44 6.07
C LYS A 20 -5.92 -15.56 4.60
N ARG A 21 -6.47 -14.48 4.03
CA ARG A 21 -6.70 -14.39 2.60
C ARG A 21 -5.34 -14.63 1.97
N ALA A 22 -5.19 -15.76 1.29
CA ALA A 22 -4.05 -16.00 0.44
C ALA A 22 -3.91 -14.75 -0.44
N GLU A 23 -2.73 -14.14 -0.43
CA GLU A 23 -2.38 -13.12 -1.41
C GLU A 23 -2.33 -13.88 -2.74
N VAL A 24 -3.49 -13.95 -3.40
CA VAL A 24 -3.56 -14.46 -4.76
C VAL A 24 -2.92 -13.38 -5.60
N ASP A 25 -1.70 -13.62 -6.09
CA ASP A 25 -1.07 -12.71 -7.04
C ASP A 25 -2.03 -12.54 -8.21
N LYS A 26 -2.52 -11.31 -8.38
CA LYS A 26 -3.43 -10.93 -9.44
C LYS A 26 -2.68 -10.59 -10.73
N ILE A 27 -1.41 -10.23 -10.60
CA ILE A 27 -0.52 -9.94 -11.72
C ILE A 27 0.57 -11.02 -11.72
N GLU A 28 0.71 -11.70 -12.85
CA GLU A 28 1.79 -12.67 -13.08
C GLU A 28 3.09 -11.94 -13.45
N GLY A 29 4.19 -12.27 -12.78
CA GLY A 29 5.52 -11.72 -13.02
C GLY A 29 5.98 -10.70 -11.97
N GLY A 30 7.31 -10.62 -11.79
CA GLY A 30 7.96 -9.75 -10.81
C GLY A 30 9.07 -10.50 -10.06
N LEU A 31 10.04 -9.77 -9.49
CA LEU A 31 11.03 -10.38 -8.59
C LEU A 31 10.40 -10.70 -7.22
N ALA A 32 9.28 -10.07 -6.89
CA ALA A 32 8.57 -10.29 -5.63
C ALA A 32 7.67 -11.53 -5.60
N ASP A 33 7.43 -12.22 -6.72
CA ASP A 33 6.54 -13.39 -6.79
C ASP A 33 6.96 -14.53 -5.84
N HIS A 34 8.27 -14.64 -5.57
CA HIS A 34 8.82 -15.65 -4.66
C HIS A 34 8.99 -15.15 -3.22
N LEU A 35 8.73 -13.86 -2.97
CA LEU A 35 8.97 -13.20 -1.68
C LEU A 35 7.66 -13.00 -0.91
N LYS A 36 7.69 -13.29 0.39
CA LYS A 36 6.50 -13.09 1.23
C LYS A 36 6.40 -11.63 1.61
N SER A 37 5.17 -11.15 1.75
CA SER A 37 4.88 -9.81 2.28
C SER A 37 5.43 -9.55 3.70
N SER A 38 5.94 -10.59 4.37
CA SER A 38 6.57 -10.51 5.70
C SER A 38 8.05 -10.17 5.66
N ASP A 39 8.73 -10.38 4.53
CA ASP A 39 10.15 -10.05 4.36
C ASP A 39 10.37 -8.53 4.21
N PHE A 40 9.31 -7.80 3.87
CA PHE A 40 9.36 -6.36 3.66
C PHE A 40 8.93 -5.55 4.90
N PRO A 41 9.54 -4.39 5.14
CA PRO A 41 9.12 -3.50 6.21
C PRO A 41 7.72 -2.95 5.94
N LYS A 42 6.77 -3.27 6.83
CA LYS A 42 5.34 -2.86 6.76
C LYS A 42 5.14 -1.37 6.50
N LYS A 43 6.05 -0.52 7.00
CA LYS A 43 5.99 0.94 6.78
C LYS A 43 6.21 1.31 5.31
N LYS A 44 7.19 0.70 4.64
CA LYS A 44 7.50 0.97 3.23
C LYS A 44 6.42 0.39 2.32
N LEU A 45 5.93 -0.82 2.62
CA LEU A 45 4.79 -1.40 1.90
C LEU A 45 3.55 -0.51 1.95
N LYS A 46 3.19 0.03 3.12
CA LYS A 46 2.05 0.95 3.24
C LYS A 46 2.26 2.26 2.48
N ALA A 47 3.49 2.78 2.49
CA ALA A 47 3.83 3.98 1.74
C ALA A 47 3.72 3.73 0.23
N GLY A 48 4.30 2.63 -0.25
CA GLY A 48 4.20 2.20 -1.64
C GLY A 48 2.78 1.94 -2.09
N GLN A 49 2.02 1.15 -1.33
CA GLN A 49 0.60 0.89 -1.61
C GLN A 49 -0.23 2.19 -1.71
N LYS A 50 0.12 3.24 -0.96
CA LYS A 50 -0.55 4.54 -1.07
C LYS A 50 -0.25 5.23 -2.40
N VAL A 51 1.00 5.18 -2.86
CA VAL A 51 1.44 5.72 -4.15
C VAL A 51 0.83 4.92 -5.29
N GLU A 52 0.94 3.59 -5.25
CA GLU A 52 0.38 2.71 -6.29
C GLU A 52 -1.14 2.77 -6.39
N ARG A 53 -1.84 3.17 -5.32
CA ARG A 53 -3.30 3.39 -5.37
C ARG A 53 -3.69 4.61 -6.22
N GLU A 54 -2.77 5.53 -6.49
CA GLU A 54 -2.99 6.58 -7.50
C GLU A 54 -2.97 6.00 -8.92
N HIS A 55 -2.33 4.85 -9.11
CA HIS A 55 -2.16 4.17 -10.38
C HIS A 55 -3.07 2.94 -10.55
N SER A 56 -3.56 2.36 -9.46
CA SER A 56 -4.38 1.13 -9.42
C SER A 56 -5.62 1.28 -8.57
N LYS A 57 -6.78 0.87 -9.11
CA LYS A 57 -8.07 0.89 -8.38
C LYS A 57 -8.18 -0.21 -7.32
N ASP A 58 -7.50 -1.33 -7.53
CA ASP A 58 -7.53 -2.48 -6.62
C ASP A 58 -6.45 -2.39 -5.53
N PRO A 59 -6.82 -2.45 -4.23
CA PRO A 59 -5.84 -2.37 -3.15
C PRO A 59 -4.93 -3.59 -3.05
N ALA A 60 -5.34 -4.74 -3.59
CA ALA A 60 -4.52 -5.95 -3.67
C ALA A 60 -3.40 -5.78 -4.71
N ILE A 61 -3.76 -5.32 -5.91
CA ILE A 61 -2.82 -5.02 -7.00
C ILE A 61 -1.80 -3.96 -6.56
N ALA A 62 -2.27 -2.87 -5.95
CA ALA A 62 -1.38 -1.82 -5.42
C ALA A 62 -0.38 -2.36 -4.37
N LYS A 63 -0.75 -3.40 -3.63
CA LYS A 63 0.16 -4.04 -2.68
C LYS A 63 1.18 -4.92 -3.40
N GLU A 64 0.77 -5.63 -4.44
CA GLU A 64 1.64 -6.47 -5.26
C GLU A 64 2.72 -5.65 -5.96
N ILE A 65 2.33 -4.57 -6.63
CA ILE A 65 3.26 -3.64 -7.29
C ILE A 65 4.23 -3.02 -6.27
N ALA A 66 3.73 -2.61 -5.10
CA ALA A 66 4.58 -2.07 -4.03
C ALA A 66 5.56 -3.12 -3.44
N LYS A 67 5.21 -4.42 -3.45
CA LYS A 67 6.14 -5.50 -3.09
C LYS A 67 7.25 -5.60 -4.14
N ASP A 68 6.90 -5.57 -5.42
CA ASP A 68 7.85 -5.73 -6.53
C ASP A 68 8.89 -4.61 -6.54
N HIS A 69 8.47 -3.35 -6.41
CA HIS A 69 9.40 -2.22 -6.30
C HIS A 69 10.34 -2.31 -5.09
N LEU A 70 9.86 -2.84 -3.95
CA LEU A 70 10.70 -3.05 -2.77
C LEU A 70 11.63 -4.26 -2.89
N ALA A 71 11.27 -5.25 -3.71
CA ALA A 71 12.10 -6.39 -4.03
C ALA A 71 13.26 -5.98 -4.95
N GLU A 72 12.99 -5.13 -5.95
CA GLU A 72 14.00 -4.53 -6.80
C GLU A 72 14.92 -3.58 -6.02
N ASP A 73 14.32 -2.68 -5.22
CA ASP A 73 15.06 -1.69 -4.44
C ASP A 73 14.33 -1.39 -3.12
N SER A 74 14.95 -1.82 -2.02
CA SER A 74 14.43 -1.60 -0.66
C SER A 74 14.18 -0.13 -0.32
N ASP A 75 14.87 0.82 -0.96
CA ASP A 75 14.79 2.26 -0.72
C ASP A 75 14.12 3.03 -1.88
N TYR A 76 13.46 2.34 -2.81
CA TYR A 76 12.80 2.93 -3.98
C TYR A 76 11.99 4.19 -3.63
N TYR A 77 11.06 4.06 -2.69
CA TYR A 77 10.17 5.16 -2.28
C TYR A 77 10.88 6.29 -1.52
N GLU A 78 12.04 6.02 -0.89
CA GLU A 78 12.83 7.07 -0.26
C GLU A 78 13.56 7.93 -1.30
N LYS A 79 14.08 7.29 -2.35
CA LYS A 79 14.70 7.97 -3.49
C LYS A 79 13.68 8.84 -4.22
N LEU A 80 12.48 8.30 -4.46
CA LEU A 80 11.38 9.03 -5.07
C LEU A 80 11.05 10.31 -4.28
N LYS A 81 10.84 10.19 -2.96
CA LYS A 81 10.55 11.33 -2.08
C LYS A 81 11.67 12.38 -2.06
N LYS A 82 12.93 11.95 -2.10
CA LYS A 82 14.09 12.87 -2.16
C LYS A 82 14.09 13.66 -3.47
N MET A 83 13.81 12.99 -4.60
CA MET A 83 13.73 13.63 -5.91
C MET A 83 12.61 14.66 -5.94
N GLU A 84 11.39 14.31 -5.50
CA GLU A 84 10.26 15.23 -5.42
C GLU A 84 10.55 16.46 -4.57
N LYS A 85 11.13 16.27 -3.37
CA LYS A 85 11.50 17.38 -2.49
C LYS A 85 12.54 18.29 -3.13
N SER A 86 13.53 17.72 -3.81
CA SER A 86 14.58 18.49 -4.49
C SER A 86 14.02 19.30 -5.66
N ALA A 87 13.10 18.72 -6.44
CA ALA A 87 12.43 19.39 -7.54
C ALA A 87 11.56 20.54 -7.04
N PHE A 88 10.77 20.30 -5.98
CA PHE A 88 9.95 21.33 -5.35
C PHE A 88 10.82 22.47 -4.78
N SER A 89 11.94 22.16 -4.12
CA SER A 89 12.85 23.17 -3.58
C SER A 89 13.48 24.04 -4.68
N LYS A 90 13.89 23.44 -5.81
CA LYS A 90 14.42 24.18 -6.96
C LYS A 90 13.35 25.08 -7.58
N MET A 91 12.13 24.57 -7.74
CA MET A 91 11.00 25.36 -8.24
C MET A 91 10.68 26.52 -7.30
N ALA A 92 10.61 26.29 -5.99
CA ALA A 92 10.36 27.33 -4.99
C ALA A 92 11.46 28.41 -5.00
N ALA A 93 12.73 28.02 -5.11
CA ALA A 93 13.84 28.96 -5.18
C ALA A 93 13.80 29.83 -6.46
N THR A 94 13.48 29.22 -7.60
CA THR A 94 13.33 29.96 -8.87
C THR A 94 12.13 30.90 -8.87
N LEU A 95 10.99 30.48 -8.29
CA LEU A 95 9.82 31.33 -8.12
C LEU A 95 10.13 32.54 -7.21
N LYS A 96 10.78 32.30 -6.07
CA LYS A 96 11.19 33.36 -5.14
C LYS A 96 12.11 34.37 -5.83
N LYS A 97 13.10 33.90 -6.59
CA LYS A 97 14.03 34.76 -7.36
C LYS A 97 13.31 35.59 -8.44
N LYS A 98 12.33 35.00 -9.14
CA LYS A 98 11.51 35.71 -10.13
C LYS A 98 10.62 36.77 -9.47
N MET A 99 10.02 36.44 -8.33
CA MET A 99 9.15 37.34 -7.58
C MET A 99 9.95 38.54 -7.05
N THR A 100 11.09 38.32 -6.39
CA THR A 100 11.92 39.42 -5.86
C THR A 100 12.45 40.33 -6.98
N ARG A 101 12.72 39.80 -8.18
CA ARG A 101 13.20 40.60 -9.32
C ARG A 101 12.10 41.45 -9.99
N LYS A 102 10.82 41.12 -9.75
CA LYS A 102 9.68 41.84 -10.35
C LYS A 102 9.20 43.03 -9.50
N TYR A 103 9.56 43.05 -8.22
CA TYR A 103 9.13 44.08 -7.25
C TYR A 103 10.30 44.92 -6.72
N CYS A 104 11.40 45.00 -7.46
CA CYS A 104 12.52 45.93 -7.25
C CYS A 104 12.76 46.73 -8.53
#